data_AF-M4X3G1-F1
#
_entry.id   AF-M4X3G1-F1
#
_cell.length_a   1.000
_cell.length_b   1.000
_cell.length_c   1.000
_cell.angle_alpha   90.00
_cell.angle_beta   90.00
_cell.angle_gamma   90.00
#
_symmetry.space_group_name_H-M   'P 1'
#
loop_
_entity.id
_entity.type
_entity.pdbx_description
1 polymer ?
#
loop_
_entity_poly.entity_id
_entity_poly.type
_entity_poly.pdbx_seq_one_letter_code
_entity_poly.pdbx_strand_id
1 'polypeptide(L)'
;MIKNLFLYTTVFFALYFLSHFLHQNVIEKQEIILPFSLKKIYLFHLGFSLIICTNFLLLSTVNKISDQLGFIYLATIILKPVLFCLIFYKSIFTEETLSFAARISLIIPMIIFLLTEAFFVAQILQKKDYKKIS
;
A
#
# COMPACT_ATOMS: atom_id res chain seq x y z
N MET A 1 -15.26 -15.02 -0.30
CA MET A 1 -14.04 -14.52 0.39
C MET A 1 -12.77 -14.99 -0.30
N ILE A 2 -12.54 -16.30 -0.49
CA ILE A 2 -11.29 -16.81 -1.10
C ILE A 2 -11.00 -16.24 -2.50
N LYS A 3 -12.02 -16.10 -3.36
CA LYS A 3 -11.90 -15.51 -4.70
C LYS A 3 -11.41 -14.05 -4.65
N ASN A 4 -11.94 -13.25 -3.71
CA ASN A 4 -11.53 -11.86 -3.54
C ASN A 4 -10.11 -11.77 -2.96
N LEU A 5 -9.77 -12.63 -2.01
CA LEU A 5 -8.42 -12.68 -1.43
C LEU A 5 -7.38 -13.01 -2.50
N PHE A 6 -7.65 -14.02 -3.34
CA PHE A 6 -6.80 -14.39 -4.46
C PHE A 6 -6.66 -13.21 -5.43
N LEU A 7 -7.78 -12.58 -5.82
CA LEU A 7 -7.77 -11.41 -6.70
C LEU A 7 -6.90 -10.27 -6.15
N TYR A 8 -7.10 -9.87 -4.89
CA TYR A 8 -6.32 -8.78 -4.28
C TYR A 8 -4.83 -9.13 -4.25
N THR A 9 -4.51 -10.37 -3.87
CA THR A 9 -3.14 -10.87 -3.86
C THR A 9 -2.52 -10.77 -5.24
N THR A 10 -3.15 -11.34 -6.26
CA THR A 10 -2.66 -11.29 -7.64
C THR A 10 -2.46 -9.86 -8.13
N VAL A 11 -3.41 -8.96 -7.87
CA VAL A 11 -3.30 -7.56 -8.32
C VAL A 11 -2.14 -6.84 -7.63
N PHE A 12 -1.98 -6.96 -6.31
CA PHE A 12 -0.87 -6.29 -5.63
C PHE A 12 0.49 -6.87 -6.01
N PHE A 13 0.61 -8.19 -6.22
CA PHE A 13 1.85 -8.78 -6.72
C PHE A 13 2.16 -8.35 -8.15
N ALA A 14 1.16 -8.33 -9.05
CA ALA A 14 1.33 -7.82 -10.40
C ALA A 14 1.75 -6.35 -10.39
N LEU A 15 1.12 -5.53 -9.55
CA LEU A 15 1.46 -4.13 -9.35
C LEU A 15 2.89 -3.98 -8.84
N TYR A 16 3.31 -4.77 -7.84
CA TYR A 16 4.68 -4.82 -7.35
C TYR A 16 5.67 -5.11 -8.48
N PHE A 17 5.49 -6.22 -9.21
CA PHE A 17 6.45 -6.61 -10.25
C PHE A 17 6.53 -5.56 -11.36
N LEU A 18 5.38 -5.11 -11.88
CA LEU A 18 5.35 -4.15 -12.98
C LEU A 18 5.93 -2.79 -12.57
N SER A 19 5.43 -2.22 -11.47
CA SER A 19 5.84 -0.87 -11.06
C SER A 19 7.27 -0.84 -10.52
N HIS A 20 7.72 -1.87 -9.79
CA HIS A 20 9.11 -1.96 -9.35
C HIS A 20 10.05 -2.12 -10.54
N PHE A 21 9.73 -2.99 -11.51
CA PHE A 21 10.55 -3.16 -12.71
C PHE A 21 10.67 -1.86 -13.50
N LEU A 22 9.55 -1.18 -13.77
CA LEU A 22 9.58 0.09 -14.49
C LEU A 22 10.39 1.15 -13.75
N HIS A 23 10.18 1.29 -12.44
CA HIS A 23 10.88 2.29 -11.63
C HIS A 23 12.39 1.98 -11.55
N GLN A 24 12.76 0.72 -11.34
CA GLN A 24 14.17 0.28 -11.30
C GLN A 24 14.88 0.59 -12.63
N ASN A 25 14.26 0.27 -13.77
CA ASN A 25 14.82 0.58 -15.09
C ASN A 25 15.02 2.09 -15.31
N VAL A 26 14.13 2.93 -14.79
CA VAL A 26 14.25 4.39 -14.89
C VAL A 26 15.43 4.90 -14.05
N ILE A 27 15.57 4.39 -12.82
CA ILE A 27 16.66 4.75 -11.91
C ILE A 27 18.01 4.36 -12.50
N GLU A 28 18.13 3.15 -13.05
CA GLU A 28 19.37 2.65 -13.65
C GLU A 28 19.76 3.45 -14.90
N LYS A 29 18.80 3.75 -15.79
CA LYS A 29 19.07 4.53 -17.02
C LYS A 29 19.47 5.97 -16.76
N GLN A 30 19.01 6.55 -15.66
CA GLN A 30 19.33 7.93 -15.27
C GLN A 30 20.50 7.99 -14.29
N GLU A 31 21.13 6.85 -13.98
CA GLU A 31 22.24 6.73 -13.03
C GLU A 31 21.93 7.35 -11.66
N ILE A 32 20.66 7.27 -11.23
CA ILE A 32 20.21 7.85 -9.97
C ILE A 32 20.67 6.96 -8.82
N ILE A 33 21.45 7.53 -7.91
CA ILE A 33 21.90 6.85 -6.70
C ILE A 33 20.84 7.04 -5.60
N LEU A 34 20.27 5.94 -5.12
CA LEU A 34 19.31 5.94 -4.03
C LEU A 34 20.00 5.50 -2.72
N PRO A 35 19.85 6.25 -1.61
CA PRO A 35 20.38 5.88 -0.29
C PRO A 35 19.55 4.77 0.41
N PHE A 36 18.72 4.05 -0.36
CA PHE A 36 17.85 3.01 0.15
C PHE A 36 17.58 1.95 -0.91
N SER A 37 17.19 0.78 -0.44
CA SER A 37 16.78 -0.30 -1.32
C SER A 37 15.36 -0.06 -1.83
N LEU A 38 15.24 0.31 -3.10
CA LEU A 38 13.94 0.49 -3.77
C LEU A 38 13.05 -0.75 -3.62
N LYS A 39 13.64 -1.94 -3.75
CA LYS A 39 12.94 -3.22 -3.53
C LYS A 39 12.28 -3.32 -2.15
N LYS A 40 12.99 -2.94 -1.07
CA LYS A 40 12.44 -2.98 0.30
C LYS A 40 11.27 -2.02 0.47
N ILE A 41 11.33 -0.84 -0.15
CA ILE A 41 10.24 0.14 -0.16
C ILE A 41 8.99 -0.46 -0.80
N TYR A 42 9.13 -1.02 -2.00
CA TYR A 42 8.02 -1.69 -2.70
C TYR A 42 7.44 -2.88 -1.93
N LEU A 43 8.30 -3.71 -1.32
CA LEU A 43 7.86 -4.84 -0.49
C LEU A 43 7.08 -4.40 0.75
N PHE A 44 7.49 -3.29 1.38
CA PHE A 44 6.73 -2.73 2.50
C PHE A 44 5.31 -2.36 2.07
N HIS A 45 5.17 -1.61 0.97
CA HIS A 45 3.85 -1.19 0.50
C HIS A 45 2.99 -2.37 0.02
N LEU A 46 3.58 -3.37 -0.62
CA LEU A 46 2.94 -4.63 -0.98
C LEU A 46 2.39 -5.35 0.27
N GLY A 47 3.27 -5.61 1.24
CA GLY A 47 2.89 -6.34 2.45
C GLY A 47 1.83 -5.60 3.26
N PHE A 48 2.01 -4.30 3.46
CA PHE A 48 1.06 -3.47 4.21
C PHE A 48 -0.32 -3.47 3.55
N SER A 49 -0.40 -3.22 2.24
CA SER A 49 -1.69 -3.18 1.53
C SER A 49 -2.39 -4.54 1.49
N LEU A 50 -1.64 -5.64 1.39
CA LEU A 50 -2.21 -6.99 1.51
C LEU A 50 -2.78 -7.24 2.90
N ILE A 51 -2.07 -6.85 3.95
CA ILE A 51 -2.54 -6.97 5.34
C ILE A 51 -3.83 -6.16 5.51
N ILE A 52 -3.86 -4.91 5.05
CA ILE A 52 -5.07 -4.06 5.15
C ILE A 52 -6.24 -4.69 4.39
N CYS A 53 -6.11 -4.97 3.09
CA CYS A 53 -7.23 -5.50 2.31
C CYS A 53 -7.72 -6.87 2.81
N THR A 54 -6.81 -7.73 3.30
CA THR A 54 -7.17 -9.03 3.88
C THR A 54 -7.93 -8.87 5.19
N ASN A 55 -7.42 -8.04 6.12
CA ASN A 55 -8.10 -7.78 7.38
C ASN A 55 -9.46 -7.11 7.16
N PHE A 56 -9.56 -6.16 6.22
CA PHE A 56 -10.83 -5.53 5.86
C PHE A 56 -11.84 -6.53 5.32
N LEU A 57 -11.41 -7.43 4.45
CA LEU A 57 -12.28 -8.48 3.93
C LEU A 57 -12.80 -9.38 5.06
N LEU A 58 -11.95 -9.74 6.03
CA LEU A 58 -12.34 -10.54 7.19
C LEU A 58 -13.29 -9.76 8.13
N LEU A 59 -12.90 -8.56 8.54
CA LEU A 59 -13.66 -7.70 9.46
C LEU A 59 -15.01 -7.25 8.88
N SER A 60 -15.15 -7.20 7.55
CA SER A 60 -16.44 -6.93 6.90
C SER A 60 -17.53 -7.94 7.25
N THR A 61 -17.16 -9.15 7.67
CA THR A 61 -18.08 -10.20 8.10
C THR A 61 -18.56 -10.07 9.55
N VAL A 62 -17.95 -9.19 10.34
CA VAL A 62 -18.28 -8.98 11.75
C VAL A 62 -19.22 -7.78 11.88
N ASN A 63 -20.51 -8.02 12.11
CA ASN A 63 -21.58 -6.99 12.07
C ASN A 63 -21.22 -5.67 12.78
N LYS A 64 -20.70 -5.74 14.02
CA LYS A 64 -20.38 -4.54 14.82
C LYS A 64 -19.20 -3.73 14.28
N ILE A 65 -18.16 -4.41 13.78
CA ILE A 65 -16.94 -3.75 13.26
C ILE A 65 -17.18 -3.25 11.84
N SER A 66 -18.01 -3.95 11.09
CA SER A 66 -18.33 -3.66 9.71
C SER A 66 -18.85 -2.23 9.54
N ASP A 67 -19.62 -1.69 10.48
CA ASP A 67 -20.18 -0.33 10.43
C ASP A 67 -19.11 0.76 10.65
N GLN A 68 -17.97 0.40 11.24
CA GLN A 68 -16.87 1.31 11.55
C GLN A 68 -15.70 1.17 10.58
N LEU A 69 -15.78 0.29 9.57
CA LEU A 69 -14.67 0.02 8.66
C LEU A 69 -14.14 1.26 7.93
N GLY A 70 -15.00 2.21 7.57
CA GLY A 70 -14.55 3.48 6.97
C GLY A 70 -13.63 4.27 7.91
N PHE A 71 -13.99 4.36 9.20
CA PHE A 71 -13.15 5.03 10.21
C PHE A 71 -11.85 4.26 10.48
N ILE A 72 -11.93 2.92 10.54
CA ILE A 72 -10.74 2.07 10.65
C ILE A 72 -9.81 2.33 9.46
N TYR A 73 -10.35 2.50 8.25
CA TYR A 73 -9.54 2.72 7.07
C TYR A 73 -8.81 4.06 7.14
N LEU A 74 -9.50 5.11 7.58
CA LEU A 74 -8.88 6.42 7.79
C LEU A 74 -7.70 6.34 8.77
N ALA A 75 -7.85 5.58 9.87
CA ALA A 75 -6.75 5.35 10.79
C ALA A 75 -5.57 4.61 10.12
N THR A 76 -5.86 3.63 9.25
CA THR A 76 -4.80 2.88 8.53
C THR A 76 -4.04 3.73 7.52
N ILE A 77 -4.70 4.71 6.88
CA ILE A 77 -4.05 5.68 5.97
C ILE A 77 -3.00 6.50 6.73
N ILE A 78 -3.26 6.87 7.99
CA ILE A 78 -2.31 7.60 8.83
C ILE A 78 -1.24 6.67 9.41
N LEU A 79 -1.63 5.47 9.81
CA LEU A 79 -0.71 4.48 10.39
C LEU A 79 0.39 4.04 9.41
N LYS A 80 0.05 3.88 8.13
CA LYS A 80 0.98 3.43 7.08
C LYS A 80 2.21 4.34 6.93
N PRO A 81 2.10 5.66 6.71
CA PRO A 81 3.26 6.54 6.63
C PRO A 81 4.01 6.64 7.96
N VAL A 82 3.33 6.57 9.11
CA VAL A 82 4.01 6.53 10.41
C VAL A 82 4.91 5.30 10.53
N LEU A 83 4.38 4.11 10.24
CA LEU A 83 5.16 2.87 10.27
C LEU A 83 6.26 2.85 9.21
N PHE A 84 6.01 3.42 8.03
CA PHE A 84 7.01 3.60 7.00
C PHE A 84 8.20 4.42 7.50
N CYS A 85 7.92 5.59 8.09
CA CYS A 85 8.95 6.46 8.65
C CYS A 85 9.73 5.79 9.79
N LEU A 86 9.07 4.95 10.61
CA LEU A 86 9.74 4.21 11.69
C LEU A 86 10.65 3.11 11.15
N ILE A 87 10.18 2.30 10.19
CA ILE A 87 10.92 1.17 9.63
C ILE A 87 12.11 1.65 8.77
N PHE A 88 11.91 2.72 8.00
CA PHE A 88 12.93 3.28 7.12
C PHE A 88 13.59 4.54 7.71
N TYR A 89 13.52 4.72 9.04
CA TYR A 89 14.00 5.92 9.73
C TYR A 89 15.43 6.28 9.33
N LYS A 90 16.33 5.29 9.31
CA LYS A 90 17.74 5.54 8.96
C LYS A 90 17.89 6.08 7.52
N SER A 91 17.24 5.40 6.58
CA SER A 91 17.27 5.79 5.16
C SER A 91 16.59 7.14 4.87
N ILE A 92 15.67 7.59 5.72
CA ILE A 92 14.92 8.83 5.50
C ILE A 92 15.54 10.02 6.24
N PHE A 93 16.04 9.81 7.46
CA PHE A 93 16.41 10.90 8.38
C PHE A 93 17.88 10.90 8.81
N THR A 94 18.64 9.81 8.63
CA THR A 94 20.04 9.74 9.10
C THR A 94 21.08 9.79 7.99
N GLU A 95 20.71 9.48 6.75
CA GLU A 95 21.59 9.66 5.60
C GLU A 95 21.50 11.10 5.05
N GLU A 96 22.46 11.50 4.20
CA GLU A 96 22.54 12.83 3.58
C GLU A 96 21.17 13.34 3.09
N THR A 97 21.03 14.67 3.00
CA THR A 97 19.78 15.29 2.54
C THR A 97 19.29 14.63 1.25
N LEU A 98 18.15 13.92 1.32
CA LEU A 98 17.61 13.19 0.19
C LEU A 98 17.45 14.12 -1.02
N SER A 99 18.03 13.70 -2.15
CA SER A 99 17.83 14.36 -3.43
C SER A 99 16.34 14.36 -3.80
N PHE A 100 15.93 15.29 -4.66
CA PHE A 100 14.54 15.35 -5.12
C PHE A 100 14.11 14.03 -5.78
N ALA A 101 14.98 13.44 -6.60
CA ALA A 101 14.75 12.13 -7.20
C ALA A 101 14.53 11.04 -6.15
N ALA A 102 15.37 10.97 -5.11
CA ALA A 102 15.22 10.00 -4.03
C ALA A 102 13.89 10.17 -3.27
N ARG A 103 13.44 11.42 -3.02
CA ARG A 103 12.13 11.68 -2.39
C ARG A 103 10.98 11.20 -3.26
N ILE A 104 11.01 11.51 -4.55
CA ILE A 104 10.00 11.03 -5.50
C ILE A 104 10.00 9.50 -5.56
N SER A 105 11.17 8.87 -5.50
CA SER A 105 11.29 7.41 -5.48
C SER A 105 10.67 6.73 -4.24
N LEU A 106 10.54 7.44 -3.12
CA LEU A 106 9.78 6.98 -1.95
C LEU A 106 8.27 7.18 -2.12
N ILE A 107 7.85 8.26 -2.77
CA ILE A 107 6.43 8.64 -2.93
C ILE A 107 5.72 7.78 -3.99
N ILE A 108 6.38 7.46 -5.11
CA ILE A 108 5.79 6.67 -6.20
C ILE A 108 5.19 5.34 -5.70
N PRO A 109 5.94 4.49 -4.97
CA PRO A 109 5.41 3.24 -4.42
C PRO A 109 4.25 3.51 -3.45
N MET A 110 4.36 4.52 -2.58
CA MET A 110 3.32 4.84 -1.62
C MET A 110 1.99 5.15 -2.31
N ILE A 111 1.99 6.05 -3.30
CA ILE A 111 0.77 6.48 -4.00
C ILE A 111 0.14 5.33 -4.78
N ILE A 112 0.93 4.58 -5.56
CA ILE A 112 0.43 3.49 -6.40
C ILE A 112 -0.29 2.43 -5.56
N PHE A 113 0.33 2.01 -4.44
CA PHE A 113 -0.26 1.01 -3.56
C PHE A 113 -1.44 1.56 -2.76
N LEU A 114 -1.36 2.81 -2.28
CA LEU A 114 -2.44 3.43 -1.52
C LEU A 114 -3.71 3.64 -2.37
N LEU A 115 -3.58 4.05 -3.63
CA LEU A 115 -4.72 4.21 -4.53
C LEU A 115 -5.40 2.86 -4.82
N THR A 116 -4.60 1.81 -5.05
CA THR A 116 -5.13 0.46 -5.30
C THR A 116 -5.79 -0.12 -4.04
N GLU A 117 -5.20 0.11 -2.87
CA GLU A 117 -5.75 -0.22 -1.56
C GLU A 117 -7.09 0.48 -1.33
N ALA A 118 -7.16 1.79 -1.55
CA ALA A 118 -8.38 2.58 -1.40
C ALA A 118 -9.50 2.08 -2.33
N PHE A 119 -9.17 1.75 -3.57
CA PHE A 119 -10.11 1.16 -4.52
C PHE A 119 -10.69 -0.16 -4.01
N PHE A 120 -9.86 -1.08 -3.52
CA PHE A 120 -10.35 -2.35 -3.00
C PHE A 120 -11.14 -2.21 -1.71
N VAL A 121 -10.70 -1.33 -0.79
CA VAL A 121 -11.46 -1.06 0.44
C VAL A 121 -12.82 -0.45 0.12
N ALA A 122 -12.89 0.50 -0.83
CA ALA A 122 -14.17 1.06 -1.29
C ALA A 122 -15.09 -0.02 -1.87
N GLN A 123 -14.57 -0.95 -2.67
CA GLN A 123 -15.36 -2.08 -3.17
C GLN A 123 -15.87 -3.02 -2.05
N ILE A 124 -15.07 -3.24 -1.00
CA ILE A 124 -15.49 -4.06 0.17
C ILE A 124 -16.65 -3.36 0.89
N LEU A 125 -16.55 -2.04 1.10
CA LEU A 125 -17.59 -1.23 1.76
C LEU A 125 -18.89 -1.21 0.94
N GLN A 126 -18.83 -0.94 -0.37
CA GLN A 126 -20.02 -0.86 -1.22
C GLN A 126 -20.78 -2.19 -1.33
N LYS A 127 -20.08 -3.32 -1.44
CA LYS A 127 -20.71 -4.65 -1.49
C LYS A 127 -21.51 -4.97 -0.23
N LYS A 128 -21.15 -4.37 0.89
CA LYS A 128 -21.87 -4.52 2.15
C LYS A 128 -23.13 -3.65 2.17
N ASP A 129 -23.03 -2.39 1.75
CA ASP A 129 -24.20 -1.49 1.71
C ASP A 129 -25.31 -2.07 0.83
N TYR A 130 -24.96 -2.67 -0.31
CA TYR A 130 -25.92 -3.41 -1.13
C TYR A 130 -26.57 -4.60 -0.39
N LYS A 131 -25.80 -5.39 0.37
CA LYS A 131 -26.31 -6.51 1.17
C LYS A 131 -27.20 -6.12 2.35
N LYS A 132 -27.12 -4.86 2.83
CA LYS A 132 -28.00 -4.37 3.90
C LYS A 132 -29.39 -3.96 3.39
N ILE A 133 -29.52 -3.65 2.10
CA ILE A 133 -30.75 -3.14 1.48
C ILE A 133 -31.54 -4.26 0.75
N SER A 134 -30.86 -5.37 0.43
CA SER A 134 -31.44 -6.62 -0.10
C SER A 134 -31.97 -7.53 1.01
#